data_AF-A0A931GD28-F1
#
_entry.id   AF-A0A931GD28-F1
#
_cell.length_a   1.000
_cell.length_b   1.000
_cell.length_c   1.000
_cell.angle_alpha   90.00
_cell.angle_beta   90.00
_cell.angle_gamma   90.00
#
_symmetry.space_group_name_H-M   'P 1'
#
loop_
_entity.id
_entity.type
_entity.pdbx_description
1 polymer ?
#
loop_
_entity_poly.entity_id
_entity_poly.type
_entity_poly.pdbx_seq_one_letter_code
_entity_poly.pdbx_strand_id
1 'polypeptide(L)'
;MTCILVAHLGDEVIIAADKRVTQITEHGARIPCGDNEEKIVRTEVGIITGAGSLAMLDPVKSLVRDHGFGSPDEVLELILQARASFAQVHADSPRLAADLAETSWMFTYPTLVNDQPVTRFVYFHQHHSAESLCRLTEGRVMCFPGGFSLAQAQALQARLQAVVTEALESLPANQVKQSVVSFMLTLMSETAAISGTVSSTCDVALVNGRDVDIASGVSAGDEILEFIPMPRLAAQ
;
A
#
# COMPACT_ATOMS: atom_id res chain seq x y z
N MET A 1 5.61 -0.94 11.03
CA MET A 1 5.41 0.35 10.31
C MET A 1 6.01 0.25 8.92
N THR A 2 5.49 1.05 8.01
CA THR A 2 5.81 1.02 6.59
C THR A 2 5.65 2.43 6.02
N CYS A 3 6.24 2.70 4.87
CA CYS A 3 5.82 3.76 3.95
C CYS A 3 5.15 3.12 2.74
N ILE A 4 3.88 3.47 2.48
CA ILE A 4 3.17 3.12 1.25
C ILE A 4 2.76 4.39 0.52
N LEU A 5 3.13 4.49 -0.75
CA LEU A 5 2.74 5.57 -1.66
C LEU A 5 1.87 5.00 -2.77
N VAL A 6 0.79 5.68 -3.13
CA VAL A 6 -0.18 5.23 -4.13
C VAL A 6 -0.53 6.37 -5.06
N ALA A 7 -0.60 6.10 -6.36
CA ALA A 7 -1.16 6.99 -7.37
C ALA A 7 -2.11 6.22 -8.29
N HIS A 8 -3.33 6.73 -8.44
CA HIS A 8 -4.34 6.17 -9.34
C HIS A 8 -4.39 7.00 -10.62
N LEU A 9 -3.92 6.45 -11.74
CA LEU A 9 -3.72 7.17 -13.00
C LEU A 9 -4.88 7.04 -13.99
N GLY A 10 -6.06 6.58 -13.54
CA GLY A 10 -7.12 6.10 -14.44
C GLY A 10 -7.07 4.58 -14.53
N ASP A 11 -6.64 4.05 -15.66
CA ASP A 11 -6.62 2.60 -15.92
C ASP A 11 -5.59 1.84 -15.07
N GLU A 12 -4.52 2.53 -14.66
CA GLU A 12 -3.41 1.96 -13.91
C GLU A 12 -3.33 2.53 -12.48
N VAL A 13 -2.92 1.69 -11.53
CA VAL A 13 -2.60 2.08 -10.15
C VAL A 13 -1.14 1.75 -9.87
N ILE A 14 -0.38 2.75 -9.42
CA ILE A 14 1.01 2.60 -9.01
C ILE A 14 1.07 2.55 -7.49
N ILE A 15 1.73 1.54 -6.94
CA ILE A 15 1.89 1.34 -5.50
C ILE A 15 3.36 1.12 -5.20
N ALA A 16 3.96 1.96 -4.36
CA ALA A 16 5.31 1.78 -3.83
C ALA A 16 5.23 1.45 -2.35
N ALA A 17 5.90 0.38 -1.92
CA ALA A 17 5.96 -0.03 -0.51
C ALA A 17 7.43 -0.24 -0.09
N ASP A 18 7.85 0.44 0.97
CA ASP A 18 9.20 0.26 1.51
C ASP A 18 9.43 -1.17 2.01
N LYS A 19 10.69 -1.60 2.15
CA LYS A 19 11.01 -2.98 2.58
C LYS A 19 11.36 -3.14 4.06
N ARG A 20 11.30 -2.07 4.88
CA ARG A 20 11.72 -2.13 6.30
C ARG A 20 10.68 -2.83 7.18
N VAL A 21 11.13 -3.73 8.05
CA VAL A 21 10.34 -4.25 9.17
C VAL A 21 10.89 -3.66 10.46
N THR A 22 9.98 -3.28 11.35
CA THR A 22 10.29 -2.64 12.62
C THR A 22 9.55 -3.37 13.73
N GLN A 23 10.29 -3.84 14.73
CA GLN A 23 9.71 -4.29 15.99
C GLN A 23 9.28 -3.09 16.82
N ILE A 24 8.08 -3.17 17.39
CA ILE A 24 7.59 -2.20 18.36
C ILE A 24 7.63 -2.87 19.73
N THR A 25 8.40 -2.30 20.66
CA THR A 25 8.48 -2.77 22.04
C THR A 25 7.20 -2.41 22.81
N GLU A 26 6.98 -2.99 23.99
CA GLU A 26 5.83 -2.69 24.85
C GLU A 26 5.74 -1.19 25.21
N HIS A 27 6.88 -0.51 25.32
CA HIS A 27 6.96 0.93 25.57
C HIS A 27 6.83 1.79 24.31
N GLY A 28 6.55 1.18 23.16
CA GLY A 28 6.38 1.87 21.89
C GLY A 28 7.69 2.26 21.19
N ALA A 29 8.85 1.88 21.72
CA ALA A 29 10.12 2.08 21.02
C ALA A 29 10.17 1.23 19.74
N ARG A 30 10.72 1.81 18.68
CA ARG A 30 10.66 1.29 17.31
C ARG A 30 12.07 0.90 16.87
N ILE A 31 12.30 -0.39 16.64
CA ILE A 31 13.62 -0.95 16.36
C ILE A 31 13.58 -1.60 14.97
N PRO A 32 14.35 -1.13 13.99
CA PRO A 32 14.48 -1.80 12.69
C PRO A 32 15.02 -3.22 12.84
N CYS A 33 14.39 -4.18 12.17
CA CYS A 33 14.76 -5.60 12.24
C CYS A 33 15.25 -6.16 10.89
N GLY A 34 14.98 -5.47 9.79
CA GLY A 34 15.41 -5.88 8.45
C GLY A 34 14.82 -4.99 7.36
N ASP A 35 15.39 -5.06 6.16
CA ASP A 35 15.03 -4.25 4.98
C ASP A 35 14.67 -5.11 3.74
N ASN A 36 14.24 -6.35 3.96
CA ASN A 36 13.99 -7.33 2.89
C ASN A 36 12.53 -7.79 2.80
N GLU A 37 11.60 -7.12 3.47
CA GLU A 37 10.21 -7.59 3.52
C GLU A 37 9.45 -7.26 2.23
N GLU A 38 8.74 -8.26 1.72
CA GLU A 38 7.84 -8.12 0.57
C GLU A 38 6.43 -7.79 1.06
N LYS A 39 6.04 -6.52 0.92
CA LYS A 39 4.77 -6.04 1.51
C LYS A 39 3.59 -6.09 0.55
N ILE A 40 3.89 -6.09 -0.75
CA ILE A 40 2.91 -6.19 -1.84
C ILE A 40 2.69 -7.66 -2.16
N VAL A 41 1.50 -8.17 -1.85
CA VAL A 41 1.15 -9.56 -2.06
C VAL A 41 0.23 -9.67 -3.26
N ARG A 42 0.55 -10.57 -4.19
CA ARG A 42 -0.30 -10.88 -5.34
C ARG A 42 -1.59 -11.58 -4.89
N THR A 43 -2.72 -11.18 -5.45
CA THR A 43 -4.01 -11.87 -5.32
C THR A 43 -4.44 -12.40 -6.70
N GLU A 44 -5.53 -13.20 -6.76
CA GLU A 44 -6.06 -13.69 -8.04
C GLU A 44 -6.43 -12.54 -9.00
N VAL A 45 -6.89 -11.42 -8.46
CA VAL A 45 -7.47 -10.31 -9.23
C VAL A 45 -6.63 -9.03 -9.20
N GLY A 46 -5.64 -8.91 -8.33
CA GLY A 46 -4.90 -7.66 -8.11
C GLY A 46 -3.75 -7.84 -7.11
N ILE A 47 -3.61 -6.90 -6.18
CA ILE A 47 -2.68 -7.01 -5.05
C ILE A 47 -3.39 -6.69 -3.74
N ILE A 48 -2.80 -7.12 -2.63
CA ILE A 48 -3.10 -6.63 -1.28
C ILE A 48 -1.80 -6.21 -0.58
N THR A 49 -1.86 -5.09 0.13
CA THR A 49 -0.78 -4.55 0.95
C THR A 49 -1.36 -3.89 2.21
N GLY A 50 -0.52 -3.38 3.09
CA GLY A 50 -0.98 -2.72 4.30
C GLY A 50 0.13 -2.13 5.15
N ALA A 51 -0.24 -1.22 6.03
CA ALA A 51 0.63 -0.59 7.01
C ALA A 51 0.21 -1.00 8.42
N GLY A 52 1.15 -1.09 9.36
CA GLY A 52 0.86 -1.35 10.78
C GLY A 52 1.38 -2.69 11.28
N SER A 53 0.54 -3.40 12.05
CA SER A 53 0.88 -4.65 12.75
C SER A 53 0.81 -5.87 11.84
N LEU A 54 1.92 -6.60 11.70
CA LEU A 54 1.97 -7.85 10.92
C LEU A 54 0.98 -8.89 11.43
N ALA A 55 0.81 -9.01 12.75
CA ALA A 55 -0.13 -9.96 13.36
C ALA A 55 -1.60 -9.72 12.95
N MET A 56 -1.95 -8.50 12.52
CA MET A 56 -3.26 -8.21 11.92
C MET A 56 -3.25 -8.32 10.40
N LEU A 57 -2.17 -7.90 9.75
CA LEU A 57 -2.06 -7.88 8.29
C LEU A 57 -2.00 -9.29 7.68
N ASP A 58 -1.15 -10.15 8.24
CA ASP A 58 -0.77 -11.44 7.63
C ASP A 58 -1.94 -12.42 7.50
N PRO A 59 -2.86 -12.55 8.47
CA PRO A 59 -4.04 -13.41 8.31
C PRO A 59 -4.90 -13.01 7.10
N VAL A 60 -5.15 -11.71 6.93
CA VAL A 60 -5.95 -11.19 5.81
C VAL A 60 -5.21 -11.37 4.49
N LYS A 61 -3.93 -10.95 4.44
CA LYS A 61 -3.10 -11.07 3.23
C LYS A 61 -2.99 -12.53 2.76
N SER A 62 -2.78 -13.46 3.69
CA SER A 62 -2.66 -14.88 3.36
C SER A 62 -3.98 -15.46 2.85
N LEU A 63 -5.11 -15.18 3.50
CA LEU A 63 -6.41 -15.67 3.05
C LEU A 63 -6.77 -15.15 1.65
N VAL A 64 -6.62 -13.85 1.42
CA VAL A 64 -6.92 -13.18 0.14
C VAL A 64 -5.96 -13.65 -0.96
N ARG A 65 -4.68 -13.91 -0.63
CA ARG A 65 -3.72 -14.53 -1.54
C ARG A 65 -4.19 -15.93 -1.91
N ASP A 66 -4.37 -16.80 -0.92
CA ASP A 66 -4.51 -18.25 -1.13
C ASP A 66 -5.89 -18.65 -1.67
N HIS A 67 -6.94 -17.87 -1.37
CA HIS A 67 -8.32 -18.21 -1.75
C HIS A 67 -8.98 -17.19 -2.69
N GLY A 68 -8.33 -16.06 -2.97
CA GLY A 68 -8.96 -14.96 -3.68
C GLY A 68 -10.11 -14.33 -2.89
N PHE A 69 -10.94 -13.56 -3.59
CA PHE A 69 -12.18 -12.96 -3.07
C PHE A 69 -13.11 -12.62 -4.23
N GLY A 70 -14.42 -12.76 -4.04
CA GLY A 70 -15.45 -12.44 -5.03
C GLY A 70 -15.91 -10.98 -4.98
N SER A 71 -15.78 -10.35 -3.81
CA SER A 71 -16.24 -8.98 -3.57
C SER A 71 -15.34 -8.22 -2.58
N PRO A 72 -15.26 -6.88 -2.65
CA PRO A 72 -14.52 -6.10 -1.66
C PRO A 72 -15.10 -6.25 -0.24
N ASP A 73 -16.39 -6.55 -0.11
CA ASP A 73 -17.05 -6.74 1.19
C ASP A 73 -16.54 -8.00 1.91
N GLU A 74 -16.22 -9.08 1.20
CA GLU A 74 -15.55 -10.26 1.78
C GLU A 74 -14.20 -9.88 2.41
N VAL A 75 -13.41 -9.03 1.74
CA VAL A 75 -12.12 -8.56 2.28
C VAL A 75 -12.34 -7.68 3.52
N LEU A 76 -13.39 -6.86 3.52
CA LEU A 76 -13.77 -6.06 4.69
C LEU A 76 -14.14 -6.95 5.89
N GLU A 77 -14.94 -7.99 5.68
CA GLU A 77 -15.30 -8.95 6.73
C GLU A 77 -14.06 -9.60 7.34
N LEU A 78 -13.10 -10.03 6.50
CA LEU A 78 -11.82 -10.58 6.94
C LEU A 78 -11.02 -9.57 7.79
N ILE A 79 -10.97 -8.30 7.36
CA ILE A 79 -10.31 -7.22 8.12
C ILE A 79 -10.96 -7.04 9.49
N LEU A 80 -12.29 -6.95 9.55
CA LEU A 80 -13.02 -6.75 10.80
C LEU A 80 -12.82 -7.94 11.75
N GLN A 81 -12.83 -9.17 11.22
CA GLN A 81 -12.56 -10.38 12.00
C GLN A 81 -11.12 -10.41 12.54
N ALA A 82 -10.13 -10.06 11.71
CA ALA A 82 -8.73 -10.00 12.13
C ALA A 82 -8.53 -8.97 13.25
N ARG A 83 -9.15 -7.80 13.13
CA ARG A 83 -9.12 -6.75 14.16
C ARG A 83 -9.77 -7.20 15.47
N ALA A 84 -10.94 -7.83 15.41
CA ALA A 84 -11.64 -8.33 16.59
C ALA A 84 -10.82 -9.42 17.30
N SER A 85 -10.24 -10.35 16.54
CA SER A 85 -9.39 -11.42 17.06
C SER A 85 -8.12 -10.86 17.72
N PHE A 86 -7.47 -9.89 17.06
CA PHE A 86 -6.31 -9.20 17.63
C PHE A 86 -6.66 -8.48 18.94
N ALA A 87 -7.81 -7.80 18.99
CA ALA A 87 -8.27 -7.11 20.20
C ALA A 87 -8.53 -8.07 21.37
N GLN A 88 -9.05 -9.27 21.11
CA GLN A 88 -9.24 -10.29 22.13
C GLN A 88 -7.91 -10.85 22.65
N VAL A 89 -6.99 -11.18 21.75
CA VAL A 89 -5.68 -11.75 22.11
C VAL A 89 -4.80 -10.74 22.85
N HIS A 90 -4.92 -9.46 22.52
CA HIS A 90 -4.11 -8.38 23.08
C HIS A 90 -4.89 -7.45 24.03
N ALA A 91 -5.95 -7.94 24.68
CA ALA A 91 -6.82 -7.14 25.55
C ALA A 91 -6.07 -6.38 26.65
N ASP A 92 -5.02 -6.99 27.21
CA ASP A 92 -4.20 -6.41 28.27
C ASP A 92 -3.00 -5.59 27.75
N SER A 93 -2.83 -5.50 26.43
CA SER A 93 -1.71 -4.77 25.84
C SER A 93 -1.93 -3.25 25.92
N PRO A 94 -0.98 -2.48 26.49
CA PRO A 94 -1.06 -1.03 26.49
C PRO A 94 -0.96 -0.42 25.08
N ARG A 95 -0.52 -1.22 24.10
CA ARG A 95 -0.38 -0.84 22.69
C ARG A 95 -1.63 -1.10 21.85
N LEU A 96 -2.61 -1.86 22.37
CA LEU A 96 -3.75 -2.33 21.58
C LEU A 96 -4.45 -1.21 20.78
N ALA A 97 -4.79 -0.11 21.44
CA ALA A 97 -5.48 1.01 20.80
C ALA A 97 -4.64 1.66 19.68
N ALA A 98 -3.34 1.82 19.90
CA ALA A 98 -2.43 2.39 18.91
C ALA A 98 -2.25 1.44 17.72
N ASP A 99 -2.05 0.15 17.97
CA ASP A 99 -1.85 -0.83 16.90
C ASP A 99 -3.12 -0.97 16.04
N LEU A 100 -4.31 -0.97 16.65
CA LEU A 100 -5.58 -0.94 15.93
C LEU A 100 -5.75 0.32 15.07
N ALA A 101 -5.36 1.49 15.59
CA ALA A 101 -5.51 2.76 14.89
C ALA A 101 -4.50 2.91 13.73
N GLU A 102 -3.27 2.43 13.91
CA GLU A 102 -2.18 2.54 12.93
C GLU A 102 -2.26 1.48 11.82
N THR A 103 -3.06 0.42 12.00
CA THR A 103 -3.12 -0.68 11.04
C THR A 103 -4.18 -0.46 9.96
N SER A 104 -3.74 -0.55 8.71
CA SER A 104 -4.53 -0.33 7.51
C SER A 104 -4.21 -1.35 6.43
N TRP A 105 -5.22 -1.64 5.61
CA TRP A 105 -5.12 -2.56 4.48
C TRP A 105 -5.48 -1.80 3.22
N MET A 106 -4.82 -2.14 2.12
CA MET A 106 -5.20 -1.66 0.80
C MET A 106 -5.09 -2.77 -0.22
N PHE A 107 -5.98 -2.75 -1.20
CA PHE A 107 -5.98 -3.74 -2.25
C PHE A 107 -6.56 -3.19 -3.54
N THR A 108 -6.26 -3.88 -4.63
CA THR A 108 -6.80 -3.56 -5.94
C THR A 108 -7.66 -4.70 -6.46
N TYR A 109 -8.65 -4.34 -7.28
CA TYR A 109 -9.46 -5.31 -8.01
C TYR A 109 -10.02 -4.67 -9.30
N PRO A 110 -10.19 -5.43 -10.38
CA PRO A 110 -10.85 -5.00 -11.59
C PRO A 110 -12.38 -5.00 -11.38
N THR A 111 -13.07 -4.06 -12.00
CA THR A 111 -14.54 -4.05 -12.05
C THR A 111 -15.01 -3.39 -13.35
N LEU A 112 -16.31 -3.42 -13.59
CA LEU A 112 -16.93 -2.72 -14.72
C LEU A 112 -17.70 -1.51 -14.21
N VAL A 113 -17.53 -0.38 -14.88
CA VAL A 113 -18.28 0.86 -14.63
C VAL A 113 -18.84 1.31 -15.97
N ASN A 114 -20.17 1.31 -16.13
CA ASN A 114 -20.81 1.57 -17.43
C ASN A 114 -20.20 0.71 -18.56
N ASP A 115 -20.04 -0.59 -18.28
CA ASP A 115 -19.41 -1.59 -19.17
C ASP A 115 -17.95 -1.33 -19.57
N GLN A 116 -17.28 -0.36 -18.94
CA GLN A 116 -15.86 -0.11 -19.12
C GLN A 116 -15.03 -0.78 -18.01
N PRO A 117 -13.93 -1.48 -18.35
CA PRO A 117 -13.02 -2.05 -17.35
C PRO A 117 -12.31 -0.93 -16.58
N VAL A 118 -12.32 -1.03 -15.25
CA VAL A 118 -11.64 -0.09 -14.36
C VAL A 118 -10.90 -0.85 -13.27
N THR A 119 -9.66 -0.43 -12.99
CA THR A 119 -8.90 -0.87 -11.83
C THR A 119 -9.31 -0.04 -10.62
N ARG A 120 -9.87 -0.67 -9.59
CA ARG A 120 -10.17 0.01 -8.33
C ARG A 120 -9.02 -0.14 -7.36
N PHE A 121 -8.76 0.93 -6.62
CA PHE A 121 -7.97 0.91 -5.39
C PHE A 121 -8.88 1.20 -4.20
N VAL A 122 -8.89 0.29 -3.25
CA VAL A 122 -9.69 0.38 -2.02
C VAL A 122 -8.82 0.16 -0.80
N TYR A 123 -9.22 0.75 0.31
CA TYR A 123 -8.47 0.67 1.54
C TYR A 123 -9.37 0.75 2.77
N PHE A 124 -8.90 0.15 3.85
CA PHE A 124 -9.46 0.30 5.19
C PHE A 124 -8.47 1.10 6.04
N HIS A 125 -8.95 2.18 6.66
CA HIS A 125 -8.19 2.94 7.64
C HIS A 125 -9.14 3.50 8.70
N GLN A 126 -8.90 3.17 9.98
CA GLN A 126 -9.85 3.42 11.07
C GLN A 126 -10.25 4.90 11.21
N HIS A 127 -9.35 5.83 10.90
CA HIS A 127 -9.66 7.27 10.96
C HIS A 127 -10.56 7.77 9.82
N HIS A 128 -10.71 7.01 8.73
CA HIS A 128 -11.58 7.37 7.61
C HIS A 128 -12.92 6.64 7.70
N SER A 129 -12.88 5.37 8.08
CA SER A 129 -14.06 4.58 8.38
C SER A 129 -13.72 3.42 9.33
N ALA A 130 -14.61 3.16 10.28
CA ALA A 130 -14.47 2.04 11.21
C ALA A 130 -15.11 0.74 10.68
N GLU A 131 -16.02 0.85 9.71
CA GLU A 131 -16.92 -0.25 9.30
C GLU A 131 -17.04 -0.38 7.78
N SER A 132 -16.31 0.42 7.00
CA SER A 132 -16.42 0.38 5.54
C SER A 132 -15.08 0.61 4.84
N LEU A 133 -15.01 0.12 3.61
CA LEU A 133 -13.90 0.42 2.71
C LEU A 133 -14.05 1.81 2.12
N CYS A 134 -12.92 2.50 2.03
CA CYS A 134 -12.78 3.74 1.30
C CYS A 134 -12.19 3.46 -0.08
N ARG A 135 -12.49 4.33 -1.04
CA ARG A 135 -11.99 4.23 -2.42
C ARG A 135 -11.12 5.43 -2.75
N LEU A 136 -9.94 5.18 -3.31
CA LEU A 136 -9.15 6.24 -3.94
C LEU A 136 -9.70 6.45 -5.35
N THR A 137 -10.03 7.69 -5.71
CA THR A 137 -10.55 8.00 -7.05
C THR A 137 -9.43 8.20 -8.05
N GLU A 138 -9.75 8.09 -9.33
CA GLU A 138 -8.84 8.37 -10.44
C GLU A 138 -8.24 9.79 -10.32
N GLY A 139 -6.97 9.93 -10.71
CA GLY A 139 -6.18 11.16 -10.60
C GLY A 139 -5.77 11.53 -9.18
N ARG A 140 -6.10 10.71 -8.17
CA ARG A 140 -5.75 10.96 -6.77
C ARG A 140 -4.61 10.07 -6.29
N VAL A 141 -3.97 10.56 -5.24
CA VAL A 141 -2.84 9.91 -4.58
C VAL A 141 -3.13 9.70 -3.10
N MET A 142 -2.39 8.80 -2.48
CA MET A 142 -2.49 8.53 -1.06
C MET A 142 -1.13 8.13 -0.51
N CYS A 143 -0.83 8.55 0.71
CA CYS A 143 0.46 8.28 1.34
C CYS A 143 0.27 7.85 2.79
N PHE A 144 0.94 6.76 3.18
CA PHE A 144 1.05 6.29 4.55
C PHE A 144 2.50 6.25 5.00
N PRO A 145 3.13 7.41 5.26
CA PRO A 145 4.53 7.47 5.67
C PRO A 145 4.69 7.12 7.15
N GLY A 146 5.23 5.94 7.44
CA GLY A 146 5.50 5.49 8.79
C GLY A 146 6.45 6.42 9.55
N GLY A 147 6.08 6.79 10.78
CA GLY A 147 6.88 7.66 11.63
C GLY A 147 6.70 9.16 11.41
N PHE A 148 5.80 9.57 10.51
CA PHE A 148 5.49 10.97 10.26
C PHE A 148 4.31 11.45 11.10
N SER A 149 4.30 12.74 11.44
CA SER A 149 3.10 13.42 11.92
C SER A 149 2.07 13.58 10.80
N LEU A 150 0.81 13.84 11.16
CA LEU A 150 -0.27 14.10 10.19
C LEU A 150 0.10 15.23 9.22
N ALA A 151 0.67 16.33 9.71
CA ALA A 151 1.04 17.47 8.88
C ALA A 151 2.15 17.11 7.87
N GLN A 152 3.15 16.32 8.29
CA GLN A 152 4.21 15.84 7.41
C GLN A 152 3.65 14.87 6.35
N ALA A 153 2.75 13.97 6.74
CA ALA A 153 2.09 13.05 5.83
C ALA A 153 1.26 13.79 4.77
N GLN A 154 0.49 14.81 5.19
CA GLN A 154 -0.29 15.66 4.29
C GLN A 154 0.60 16.47 3.32
N ALA A 155 1.73 17.00 3.80
CA ALA A 155 2.68 17.71 2.95
C ALA A 155 3.31 16.79 1.88
N LEU A 156 3.67 15.56 2.26
CA LEU A 156 4.17 14.55 1.33
C LEU A 156 3.11 14.17 0.29
N GLN A 157 1.87 13.94 0.73
CA GLN A 157 0.76 13.63 -0.16
C GLN A 157 0.47 14.79 -1.15
N ALA A 158 0.54 16.05 -0.69
CA ALA A 158 0.34 17.21 -1.55
C ALA A 158 1.42 17.31 -2.64
N ARG A 159 2.67 17.01 -2.31
CA ARG A 159 3.78 16.96 -3.29
C ARG A 159 3.55 15.88 -4.35
N LEU A 160 3.18 14.67 -3.93
CA LEU A 160 2.87 13.59 -4.86
C LEU A 160 1.67 13.93 -5.74
N GLN A 161 0.63 14.56 -5.15
CA GLN A 161 -0.56 14.97 -5.88
C GLN A 161 -0.23 15.99 -6.96
N ALA A 162 0.63 16.98 -6.67
CA ALA A 162 1.04 17.99 -7.63
C ALA A 162 1.72 17.36 -8.87
N VAL A 163 2.65 16.42 -8.64
CA VAL A 163 3.35 15.72 -9.72
C VAL A 163 2.41 14.85 -10.55
N VAL A 164 1.51 14.12 -9.91
CA VAL A 164 0.52 13.28 -10.62
C VAL A 164 -0.42 14.15 -11.46
N THR A 165 -0.91 15.26 -10.91
CA THR A 165 -1.77 16.19 -11.65
C THR A 165 -1.04 16.79 -12.85
N GLU A 166 0.18 17.33 -12.66
CA GLU A 166 0.96 17.90 -13.75
C GLU A 166 1.29 16.87 -14.84
N ALA A 167 1.69 15.65 -14.43
CA ALA A 167 2.02 14.57 -15.36
C ALA A 167 0.81 14.16 -16.20
N LEU A 168 -0.37 13.98 -15.59
CA LEU A 168 -1.60 13.61 -16.30
C LEU A 168 -2.07 14.71 -17.26
N GLU A 169 -1.82 15.98 -16.96
CA GLU A 169 -2.21 17.12 -17.81
C GLU A 169 -1.23 17.38 -18.96
N SER A 170 0.06 17.09 -18.77
CA SER A 170 1.12 17.63 -19.63
C SER A 170 1.95 16.57 -20.34
N LEU A 171 1.92 15.30 -19.91
CA LEU A 171 2.77 14.25 -20.45
C LEU A 171 1.98 13.22 -21.28
N PRO A 172 2.59 12.64 -22.32
CA PRO A 172 2.07 11.44 -22.97
C PRO A 172 1.91 10.28 -21.97
N ALA A 173 0.89 9.44 -22.15
CA ALA A 173 0.57 8.35 -21.22
C ALA A 173 1.76 7.41 -20.91
N ASN A 174 2.63 7.15 -21.88
CA ASN A 174 3.84 6.33 -21.70
C ASN A 174 4.93 7.00 -20.86
N GLN A 175 4.90 8.33 -20.67
CA GLN A 175 5.84 9.08 -19.83
C GLN A 175 5.29 9.38 -18.43
N VAL A 176 3.95 9.43 -18.27
CA VAL A 176 3.30 9.66 -16.96
C VAL A 176 3.82 8.67 -15.91
N LYS A 177 3.82 7.38 -16.24
CA LYS A 177 4.28 6.32 -15.33
C LYS A 177 5.70 6.53 -14.84
N GLN A 178 6.63 6.76 -15.76
CA GLN A 178 8.03 6.96 -15.43
C GLN A 178 8.23 8.18 -14.52
N SER A 179 7.54 9.29 -14.82
CA SER A 179 7.60 10.51 -14.01
C SER A 179 7.10 10.26 -12.58
N VAL A 180 5.93 9.62 -12.44
CA VAL A 180 5.31 9.33 -11.15
C VAL A 180 6.14 8.35 -10.33
N VAL A 181 6.63 7.26 -10.94
CA VAL A 181 7.48 6.28 -10.24
C VAL A 181 8.78 6.93 -9.76
N SER A 182 9.48 7.67 -10.62
CA SER A 182 10.72 8.37 -10.24
C SER A 182 10.51 9.31 -9.05
N PHE A 183 9.39 10.04 -9.05
CA PHE A 183 9.05 10.90 -7.93
C PHE A 183 8.69 10.13 -6.65
N MET A 184 7.95 9.01 -6.77
CA MET A 184 7.69 8.13 -5.62
C MET A 184 8.98 7.58 -4.99
N LEU A 185 9.96 7.18 -5.80
CA LEU A 185 11.26 6.72 -5.30
C LEU A 185 12.00 7.84 -4.54
N THR A 186 11.93 9.07 -5.07
CA THR A 186 12.47 10.26 -4.40
C THR A 186 11.81 10.49 -3.04
N LEU A 187 10.47 10.48 -2.99
CA LEU A 187 9.73 10.64 -1.74
C LEU A 187 10.01 9.50 -0.74
N MET A 188 10.19 8.27 -1.23
CA MET A 188 10.56 7.13 -0.40
C MET A 188 11.93 7.35 0.28
N SER A 189 12.92 7.76 -0.50
CA SER A 189 14.26 8.09 -0.01
C SER A 189 14.25 9.23 1.01
N GLU A 190 13.54 10.32 0.73
CA GLU A 190 13.37 11.43 1.66
C GLU A 190 12.67 11.01 2.96
N THR A 191 11.67 10.13 2.86
CA THR A 191 10.96 9.60 4.03
C THR A 191 11.90 8.77 4.90
N ALA A 192 12.72 7.91 4.29
CA ALA A 192 13.71 7.10 4.98
C ALA A 192 14.81 7.93 5.66
N ALA A 193 15.18 9.08 5.08
CA ALA A 193 16.15 9.99 5.67
C ALA A 193 15.63 10.66 6.97
N ILE A 194 14.31 10.79 7.11
CA ILE A 194 13.65 11.38 8.29
C ILE A 194 13.23 10.30 9.29
N SER A 195 12.75 9.16 8.82
CA SER A 195 12.15 8.11 9.63
C SER A 195 12.98 6.83 9.60
N GLY A 196 13.57 6.47 10.74
CA GLY A 196 14.31 5.21 10.90
C GLY A 196 13.45 3.95 10.70
N THR A 197 12.13 4.06 10.58
CA THR A 197 11.21 2.93 10.39
C THR A 197 10.83 2.68 8.93
N VAL A 198 11.46 3.41 8.00
CA VAL A 198 11.20 3.32 6.56
C VAL A 198 12.51 3.02 5.83
N SER A 199 12.49 2.08 4.89
CA SER A 199 13.62 1.83 3.99
C SER A 199 13.62 2.81 2.81
N SER A 200 14.80 3.23 2.36
CA SER A 200 14.94 3.96 1.09
C SER A 200 14.76 3.05 -0.13
N THR A 201 14.79 1.74 0.09
CA THR A 201 14.51 0.71 -0.91
C THR A 201 13.06 0.26 -0.80
N CYS A 202 12.37 0.16 -1.94
CA CYS A 202 10.97 -0.24 -2.02
C CYS A 202 10.72 -1.24 -3.16
N ASP A 203 9.56 -1.88 -3.10
CA ASP A 203 8.98 -2.54 -4.26
C ASP A 203 7.93 -1.63 -4.88
N VAL A 204 7.87 -1.57 -6.21
CA VAL A 204 6.90 -0.77 -6.97
C VAL A 204 6.06 -1.69 -7.83
N ALA A 205 4.75 -1.71 -7.60
CA ALA A 205 3.80 -2.44 -8.41
C ALA A 205 3.04 -1.51 -9.36
N LEU A 206 2.89 -1.95 -10.60
CA LEU A 206 2.00 -1.39 -11.62
C LEU A 206 0.82 -2.34 -11.78
N VAL A 207 -0.38 -1.86 -11.47
CA VAL A 207 -1.61 -2.67 -11.53
C VAL A 207 -2.51 -2.13 -12.63
N ASN A 208 -2.82 -2.96 -13.63
CA ASN A 208 -3.79 -2.69 -14.68
C ASN A 208 -4.80 -3.84 -14.80
N GLY A 209 -5.98 -3.66 -14.24
CA GLY A 209 -7.01 -4.69 -14.15
C GLY A 209 -6.50 -5.89 -13.36
N ARG A 210 -6.37 -7.04 -14.04
CA ARG A 210 -5.79 -8.26 -13.47
C ARG A 210 -4.28 -8.33 -13.66
N ASP A 211 -3.67 -7.52 -14.50
CA ASP A 211 -2.25 -7.58 -14.78
C ASP A 211 -1.49 -6.77 -13.74
N VAL A 212 -0.42 -7.36 -13.20
CA VAL A 212 0.40 -6.77 -12.16
C VAL A 212 1.84 -7.04 -12.48
N ASP A 213 2.60 -5.97 -12.71
CA ASP A 213 4.05 -6.02 -12.85
C ASP A 213 4.70 -5.40 -11.61
N ILE A 214 5.85 -5.92 -11.19
CA ILE A 214 6.58 -5.45 -10.02
C ILE A 214 8.04 -5.18 -10.38
N ALA A 215 8.56 -4.04 -9.91
CA ALA A 215 9.99 -3.78 -9.82
C ALA A 215 10.39 -3.90 -8.35
N SER A 216 11.23 -4.89 -8.04
CA SER A 216 11.57 -5.25 -6.66
C SER A 216 12.90 -4.65 -6.24
N GLY A 217 12.96 -4.16 -5.00
CA GLY A 217 14.22 -3.69 -4.41
C GLY A 217 14.81 -2.43 -5.06
N VAL A 218 13.96 -1.55 -5.58
CA VAL A 218 14.36 -0.32 -6.29
C VAL A 218 14.52 0.85 -5.34
N SER A 219 15.29 1.86 -5.75
CA SER A 219 15.66 3.02 -4.95
C SER A 219 15.79 4.30 -5.78
N ALA A 220 15.83 5.45 -5.09
CA ALA A 220 16.06 6.72 -5.76
C ALA A 220 17.45 6.74 -6.43
N GLY A 221 17.48 6.98 -7.74
CA GLY A 221 18.69 6.99 -8.55
C GLY A 221 18.83 5.81 -9.51
N ASP A 222 17.96 4.80 -9.42
CA ASP A 222 17.92 3.73 -10.40
C ASP A 222 17.49 4.27 -11.78
N GLU A 223 18.37 4.15 -12.77
CA GLU A 223 18.15 4.70 -14.11
C GLU A 223 17.15 3.86 -14.93
N ILE A 224 17.14 2.55 -14.71
CA ILE A 224 16.30 1.58 -15.42
C ILE A 224 15.61 0.69 -14.38
N LEU A 225 14.28 0.66 -14.42
CA LEU A 225 13.46 -0.21 -13.58
C LEU A 225 12.97 -1.39 -14.41
N GLU A 226 13.32 -2.60 -14.00
CA GLU A 226 12.80 -3.82 -14.61
C GLU A 226 11.48 -4.19 -13.94
N PHE A 227 10.38 -4.09 -14.70
CA PHE A 227 9.06 -4.52 -14.26
C PHE A 227 8.80 -5.94 -14.75
N ILE A 228 8.67 -6.87 -13.81
CA ILE A 228 8.45 -8.29 -14.09
C ILE A 228 7.01 -8.64 -13.74
N PRO A 229 6.27 -9.36 -14.60
CA PRO A 229 4.93 -9.84 -14.28
C PRO A 229 4.91 -10.69 -13.00
N MET A 230 4.07 -10.31 -12.05
CA MET A 230 3.84 -11.13 -10.86
C MET A 230 3.05 -12.39 -11.26
N PRO A 231 3.56 -13.60 -10.95
CA PRO A 231 2.90 -14.84 -11.35
C PRO A 231 1.49 -14.90 -10.76
N ARG A 232 0.50 -15.22 -11.61
CA ARG A 232 -0.85 -15.52 -11.13
C ARG A 232 -0.78 -16.81 -10.31
N LEU A 233 -1.46 -16.83 -9.17
CA LEU A 233 -1.67 -18.06 -8.44
C LEU A 233 -2.47 -18.99 -9.36
N ALA A 234 -1.93 -20.19 -9.61
CA ALA A 234 -2.66 -21.18 -10.38
C ALA A 234 -3.97 -21.48 -9.66
N ALA A 235 -5.10 -21.40 -10.37
CA ALA A 235 -6.37 -21.82 -9.83
C ALA A 235 -6.23 -23.29 -9.38
N GLN A 236 -6.38 -23.54 -8.09
CA GLN A 236 -6.46 -24.90 -7.53
C GLN A 236 -7.87 -25.45 -7.68
#